data_AF-A0A1M2VRU6-F1
#
_entry.id   AF-A0A1M2VRU6-F1
#
_cell.length_a   1.000
_cell.length_b   1.000
_cell.length_c   1.000
_cell.angle_alpha   90.00
_cell.angle_beta   90.00
_cell.angle_gamma   90.00
#
_symmetry.space_group_name_H-M   'P 1'
#
loop_
_entity.id
_entity.type
_entity.pdbx_description
1 polymer ?
#
loop_
_entity_poly.entity_id
_entity_poly.type
_entity_poly.pdbx_seq_one_letter_code
_entity_poly.pdbx_strand_id
1 'polypeptide(L)'
;MPLPPPAITGPTVAPPQLPVSVASQTMDLAELLDFSTLGSQQDISARFELLASELLHNYRLEVTRGEKTEYLEVLELEFYLYKTSVHEDPFTHASAEQSQAGRWYFHRPPRRSNDPAAQAAAPMGYRGGTRKGMDITIGAPPPAVTSKYFSPAHIGEASGTEDTVLRGGILLRSIRRVSDSKVISGPSLLVDELLRLSGASEIAELVALNWDGNISALPPPPLLTPSRPSTMWLRRTPSPQSLPSASTTSASKPTPTPRIFRSPRIGLDISHPSIAPSSALTHPRVTYVARPYRFFTHPHLLTANGRGQTFLGVYDALAARGHCVNDAELLGELVRLTGLKGPTATKYLAALRAGLGGGRLEEWIGPKGKTVLSSVTAWLTMAGTLRRLQAATETSAVRATGSGSAA
;
A
#
# COMPACT_ATOMS: atom_id res chain seq x y z
N MET A 1 37.06 -20.76 -17.26
CA MET A 1 35.73 -21.13 -16.71
C MET A 1 35.95 -21.68 -15.31
N PRO A 2 35.67 -20.94 -14.23
CA PRO A 2 35.75 -21.49 -12.89
C PRO A 2 34.50 -22.30 -12.56
N LEU A 3 34.71 -23.46 -11.94
CA LEU A 3 33.69 -24.42 -11.52
C LEU A 3 32.76 -23.84 -10.44
N PRO A 4 31.49 -24.28 -10.38
CA PRO A 4 30.57 -23.86 -9.32
C PRO A 4 31.01 -24.45 -7.95
N PRO A 5 30.77 -23.72 -6.84
CA PRO A 5 31.07 -24.21 -5.50
C PRO A 5 30.12 -25.35 -5.07
N PRO A 6 30.56 -26.25 -4.17
CA PRO A 6 29.80 -27.42 -3.75
C PRO A 6 28.56 -27.05 -2.92
N ALA A 7 27.51 -27.85 -3.07
CA ALA A 7 26.24 -27.70 -2.38
C ALA A 7 26.40 -27.99 -0.87
N ILE A 8 25.93 -27.06 -0.03
CA ILE A 8 25.85 -27.24 1.42
C ILE A 8 24.58 -28.02 1.72
N THR A 9 24.71 -29.31 2.01
CA THR A 9 23.62 -30.16 2.55
C THR A 9 23.56 -29.99 4.07
N GLY A 10 22.76 -29.05 4.54
CA GLY A 10 22.33 -28.98 5.94
C GLY A 10 21.08 -29.85 6.19
N PRO A 11 20.83 -30.29 7.43
CA PRO A 11 19.70 -31.14 7.76
C PRO A 11 18.37 -30.45 7.50
N THR A 12 17.49 -31.15 6.78
CA THR A 12 16.12 -30.76 6.42
C THR A 12 15.27 -30.55 7.66
N VAL A 13 15.21 -29.33 8.17
CA VAL A 13 14.14 -28.91 9.08
C VAL A 13 12.92 -28.65 8.23
N ALA A 14 11.89 -29.49 8.38
CA ALA A 14 10.61 -29.30 7.72
C ALA A 14 10.09 -27.89 7.99
N PRO A 15 9.61 -27.15 6.97
CA PRO A 15 9.05 -25.84 7.17
C PRO A 15 7.85 -25.93 8.12
N PRO A 16 7.65 -24.96 9.04
CA PRO A 16 6.47 -24.92 9.87
C PRO A 16 5.24 -24.90 8.97
N GLN A 17 4.45 -25.96 9.04
CA GLN A 17 3.15 -26.03 8.39
C GLN A 17 2.31 -24.88 8.95
N LEU A 18 1.84 -24.00 8.07
CA LEU A 18 0.86 -22.98 8.42
C LEU A 18 -0.34 -23.70 9.06
N PRO A 19 -0.77 -23.31 10.27
CA PRO A 19 -1.97 -23.89 10.85
C PRO A 19 -3.15 -23.57 9.93
N VAL A 20 -3.68 -24.62 9.32
CA VAL A 20 -4.97 -24.64 8.66
C VAL A 20 -6.04 -24.44 9.73
N SER A 21 -7.05 -23.61 9.41
CA SER A 21 -8.26 -23.33 10.18
C SER A 21 -8.14 -22.26 11.28
N VAL A 22 -8.05 -20.99 10.86
CA VAL A 22 -8.66 -19.90 11.63
C VAL A 22 -10.08 -19.71 11.10
N ALA A 23 -11.08 -19.99 11.94
CA ALA A 23 -12.47 -19.73 11.65
C ALA A 23 -12.64 -18.27 11.19
N SER A 24 -13.26 -18.08 10.03
CA SER A 24 -13.50 -16.78 9.41
C SER A 24 -14.52 -15.97 10.21
N GLN A 25 -14.06 -15.28 11.25
CA GLN A 25 -14.69 -14.03 11.65
C GLN A 25 -14.22 -12.98 10.67
N THR A 26 -15.04 -12.65 9.66
CA THR A 26 -14.76 -11.50 8.81
C THR A 26 -14.93 -10.25 9.67
N MET A 27 -13.82 -9.68 10.14
CA MET A 27 -13.83 -8.35 10.76
C MET A 27 -14.48 -7.35 9.80
N ASP A 28 -15.27 -6.43 10.35
CA ASP A 28 -15.81 -5.33 9.54
C ASP A 28 -14.67 -4.43 9.05
N LEU A 29 -14.82 -3.81 7.88
CA LEU A 29 -13.78 -2.94 7.32
C LEU A 29 -13.50 -1.75 8.24
N ALA A 30 -14.51 -1.25 8.98
CA ALA A 30 -14.31 -0.19 9.96
C ALA A 30 -13.32 -0.61 11.06
N GLU A 31 -13.44 -1.83 11.57
CA GLU A 31 -12.53 -2.40 12.58
C GLU A 31 -11.13 -2.65 12.00
N LEU A 32 -11.05 -3.04 10.72
CA LEU A 32 -9.77 -3.20 10.05
C LEU A 32 -9.00 -1.89 9.88
N LEU A 33 -9.70 -0.75 9.78
CA LEU A 33 -9.09 0.57 9.64
C LEU A 33 -8.66 1.20 10.98
N ASP A 34 -9.01 0.57 12.12
CA ASP A 34 -8.57 1.01 13.46
C ASP A 34 -7.18 0.44 13.80
N PHE A 35 -6.22 1.35 13.99
CA PHE A 35 -4.82 1.02 14.31
C PHE A 35 -4.41 1.42 15.74
N SER A 36 -5.37 1.87 16.55
CA SER A 36 -5.12 2.32 17.92
C SER A 36 -4.45 1.25 18.77
N THR A 37 -4.92 0.00 18.67
CA THR A 37 -4.49 -1.14 19.50
C THR A 37 -3.22 -1.85 19.03
N LEU A 38 -2.71 -1.56 17.82
CA LEU A 38 -1.58 -2.32 17.24
C LEU A 38 -0.23 -1.88 17.83
N GLY A 39 0.39 -2.72 18.66
CA GLY A 39 1.60 -2.36 19.41
C GLY A 39 2.93 -2.65 18.72
N SER A 40 2.95 -3.36 17.59
CA SER A 40 4.19 -3.80 16.94
C SER A 40 4.20 -3.63 15.42
N GLN A 41 5.41 -3.58 14.85
CA GLN A 41 5.65 -3.60 13.41
C GLN A 41 5.08 -4.86 12.72
N GLN A 42 5.11 -6.00 13.42
CA GLN A 42 4.60 -7.26 12.90
C GLN A 42 3.07 -7.25 12.81
N ASP A 43 2.39 -6.77 13.85
CA ASP A 43 0.92 -6.65 13.87
C ASP A 43 0.43 -5.66 12.81
N ILE A 44 1.14 -4.54 12.63
CA ILE A 44 0.86 -3.56 11.58
C ILE A 44 1.00 -4.19 10.20
N SER A 45 2.08 -4.94 9.96
CA SER A 45 2.31 -5.62 8.69
C SER A 45 1.23 -6.67 8.40
N ALA A 46 0.84 -7.45 9.41
CA ALA A 46 -0.27 -8.40 9.29
C ALA A 46 -1.61 -7.71 9.01
N ARG A 47 -1.88 -6.57 9.65
CA ARG A 47 -3.08 -5.76 9.39
C ARG A 47 -3.10 -5.21 7.97
N PHE A 48 -1.96 -4.76 7.44
CA PHE A 48 -1.86 -4.34 6.04
C PHE A 48 -2.19 -5.48 5.07
N GLU A 49 -1.75 -6.71 5.34
CA GLU A 49 -2.08 -7.88 4.51
C GLU A 49 -3.58 -8.19 4.54
N LEU A 50 -4.21 -8.15 5.71
CA LEU A 50 -5.65 -8.34 5.86
C LEU A 50 -6.45 -7.25 5.13
N LEU A 51 -6.09 -5.98 5.33
CA LEU A 51 -6.72 -4.85 4.63
C LEU A 51 -6.55 -4.95 3.11
N ALA A 52 -5.35 -5.31 2.64
CA ALA A 52 -5.12 -5.51 1.22
C ALA A 52 -5.99 -6.63 0.66
N SER A 53 -6.11 -7.76 1.37
CA SER A 53 -6.97 -8.87 0.98
C SER A 53 -8.43 -8.44 0.88
N GLU A 54 -8.95 -7.76 1.90
CA GLU A 54 -10.34 -7.28 1.88
C GLU A 54 -10.57 -6.27 0.76
N LEU A 55 -9.73 -5.24 0.65
CA LEU A 55 -9.93 -4.17 -0.32
C LEU A 55 -9.76 -4.62 -1.78
N LEU A 56 -8.82 -5.54 -2.06
CA LEU A 56 -8.55 -6.00 -3.43
C LEU A 56 -9.48 -7.13 -3.89
N HIS A 57 -10.08 -7.89 -2.97
CA HIS A 57 -10.96 -9.02 -3.34
C HIS A 57 -12.44 -8.75 -3.08
N ASN A 58 -12.74 -8.08 -1.97
CA ASN A 58 -14.09 -8.03 -1.43
C ASN A 58 -14.73 -6.66 -1.50
N TYR A 59 -14.02 -5.61 -1.92
CA TYR A 59 -14.55 -4.26 -2.01
C TYR A 59 -14.35 -3.65 -3.41
N ARG A 60 -15.25 -2.72 -3.74
CA ARG A 60 -15.18 -1.84 -4.91
C ARG A 60 -15.61 -0.43 -4.51
N LEU A 61 -15.20 0.56 -5.28
CA LEU A 61 -15.76 1.91 -5.18
C LEU A 61 -17.08 1.93 -5.94
N GLU A 62 -18.12 2.45 -5.30
CA GLU A 62 -19.40 2.80 -5.92
C GLU A 62 -19.45 4.31 -6.03
N VAL A 63 -19.54 4.83 -7.26
CA VAL A 63 -19.71 6.27 -7.53
C VAL A 63 -21.08 6.48 -8.15
N THR A 64 -21.93 7.26 -7.49
CA THR A 64 -23.30 7.53 -7.95
C THR A 64 -23.47 9.02 -8.23
N ARG A 65 -24.07 9.36 -9.37
CA ARG A 65 -24.45 10.73 -9.75
C ARG A 65 -25.85 10.71 -10.37
N GLY A 66 -26.81 11.35 -9.69
CA GLY A 66 -28.23 11.21 -10.04
C GLY A 66 -28.63 9.73 -10.03
N GLU A 67 -29.20 9.24 -11.12
CA GLU A 67 -29.62 7.84 -11.28
C GLU A 67 -28.52 6.91 -11.82
N LYS A 68 -27.34 7.43 -12.14
CA LYS A 68 -26.24 6.64 -12.71
C LYS A 68 -25.29 6.19 -11.61
N THR A 69 -25.00 4.90 -11.59
CA THR A 69 -23.99 4.30 -10.72
C THR A 69 -22.91 3.63 -11.55
N GLU A 70 -21.65 3.91 -11.22
CA GLU A 70 -20.46 3.28 -11.79
C GLU A 70 -19.69 2.54 -10.69
N TYR A 71 -19.08 1.42 -11.05
CA TYR A 71 -18.30 0.60 -10.13
C TYR A 71 -16.83 0.57 -10.54
N LEU A 72 -15.94 0.75 -9.58
CA LEU A 72 -14.49 0.74 -9.79
C LEU A 72 -13.86 -0.33 -8.89
N GLU A 73 -13.29 -1.36 -9.50
CA GLU A 73 -12.52 -2.39 -8.81
C GLU A 73 -11.13 -1.87 -8.45
N VAL A 74 -10.64 -2.13 -7.24
CA VAL A 74 -9.29 -1.75 -6.81
C VAL A 74 -8.29 -2.80 -7.28
N LEU A 75 -7.26 -2.37 -8.02
CA LEU A 75 -6.20 -3.26 -8.53
C LEU A 75 -4.87 -3.08 -7.79
N GLU A 76 -4.63 -1.91 -7.21
CA GLU A 76 -3.33 -1.54 -6.63
C GLU A 76 -3.50 -0.48 -5.53
N LEU A 77 -2.86 -0.69 -4.39
CA LEU A 77 -2.85 0.22 -3.25
C LEU A 77 -1.49 0.27 -2.53
N GLU A 78 -1.24 1.34 -1.79
CA GLU A 78 -0.04 1.54 -0.97
C GLU A 78 -0.38 2.01 0.44
N PHE A 79 0.28 1.42 1.45
CA PHE A 79 0.12 1.83 2.85
C PHE A 79 1.17 2.85 3.27
N TYR A 80 0.73 3.85 4.03
CA TYR A 80 1.56 4.85 4.69
C TYR A 80 1.03 5.02 6.11
N LEU A 81 1.91 4.89 7.11
CA LEU A 81 1.51 4.97 8.52
C LEU A 81 2.61 5.62 9.34
N TYR A 82 2.23 6.64 10.10
CA TYR A 82 3.02 7.19 11.17
C TYR A 82 2.32 6.85 12.50
N LYS A 83 2.97 6.01 13.30
CA LYS A 83 2.60 5.71 14.68
C LYS A 83 3.83 5.91 15.57
N THR A 84 3.79 6.90 16.47
CA THR A 84 4.88 7.21 17.40
C THR A 84 5.40 5.93 18.06
N SER A 85 6.73 5.81 18.18
CA SER A 85 7.47 4.70 18.81
C SER A 85 7.26 3.29 18.25
N VAL A 86 6.28 3.08 17.37
CA VAL A 86 5.94 1.77 16.80
C VAL A 86 6.28 1.71 15.32
N HIS A 87 5.78 2.66 14.53
CA HIS A 87 5.89 2.66 13.06
C HIS A 87 5.99 4.09 12.50
N GLU A 88 7.19 4.66 12.56
CA GLU A 88 7.47 6.04 12.15
C GLU A 88 7.94 6.11 10.70
N ASP A 89 7.04 5.85 9.76
CA ASP A 89 7.37 5.91 8.34
C ASP A 89 7.55 7.36 7.86
N PRO A 90 8.76 7.77 7.44
CA PRO A 90 9.07 9.15 7.07
C PRO A 90 8.48 9.57 5.71
N PHE A 91 7.83 8.66 4.99
CA PHE A 91 7.15 8.96 3.72
C PHE A 91 5.65 9.22 3.89
N THR A 92 5.11 9.06 5.10
CA THR A 92 3.70 9.34 5.40
C THR A 92 3.43 10.84 5.40
N HIS A 93 2.30 11.27 4.83
CA HIS A 93 1.85 12.66 4.93
C HIS A 93 1.63 13.10 6.38
N ALA A 94 1.08 12.19 7.19
CA ALA A 94 0.83 12.35 8.62
C ALA A 94 0.06 13.65 8.93
N SER A 95 -0.92 13.99 8.08
CA SER A 95 -1.75 15.17 8.32
C SER A 95 -2.80 14.87 9.40
N ALA A 96 -3.24 15.88 10.13
CA ALA A 96 -4.20 15.70 11.22
C ALA A 96 -5.52 15.07 10.74
N GLU A 97 -5.93 15.32 9.50
CA GLU A 97 -7.13 14.73 8.92
C GLU A 97 -7.03 13.19 8.74
N GLN A 98 -5.81 12.65 8.73
CA GLN A 98 -5.53 11.21 8.66
C GLN A 98 -5.53 10.51 10.03
N SER A 99 -5.87 11.21 11.13
CA SER A 99 -5.93 10.59 12.46
C SER A 99 -7.19 9.77 12.71
N GLN A 100 -8.24 9.98 11.92
CA GLN A 100 -9.51 9.28 12.05
C GLN A 100 -9.68 8.29 10.91
N ALA A 101 -9.99 7.03 11.25
CA ALA A 101 -10.22 5.95 10.31
C ALA A 101 -11.49 6.14 9.45
N GLY A 102 -11.50 5.55 8.25
CA GLY A 102 -12.71 5.40 7.45
C GLY A 102 -13.15 6.64 6.65
N ARG A 103 -12.23 7.55 6.33
CA ARG A 103 -12.49 8.75 5.52
C ARG A 103 -11.69 8.77 4.22
N TRP A 104 -12.20 9.50 3.24
CA TRP A 104 -11.44 9.91 2.06
C TRP A 104 -10.51 11.06 2.43
N TYR A 105 -9.21 10.90 2.16
CA TYR A 105 -8.23 11.95 2.27
C TYR A 105 -7.64 12.27 0.90
N PHE A 106 -7.89 13.48 0.41
CA PHE A 106 -7.24 13.99 -0.80
C PHE A 106 -5.93 14.68 -0.43
N HIS A 107 -4.87 14.39 -1.18
CA HIS A 107 -3.52 14.89 -0.89
C HIS A 107 -3.47 16.41 -0.83
N ARG A 108 -2.78 16.94 0.19
CA ARG A 108 -2.58 18.37 0.41
C ARG A 108 -1.11 18.76 0.26
N PRO A 109 -0.80 20.04 -0.04
CA PRO A 109 0.56 20.56 0.12
C PRO A 109 1.09 20.29 1.53
N PRO A 110 2.41 20.07 1.70
CA PRO A 110 2.98 19.76 3.01
C PRO A 110 2.82 20.99 3.91
N ARG A 111 2.28 20.80 5.11
CA ARG A 111 2.30 21.84 6.15
C ARG A 111 3.68 21.79 6.80
N ARG A 112 4.45 22.89 6.73
CA ARG A 112 5.88 22.91 7.13
C ARG A 112 6.10 22.82 8.64
N SER A 113 5.05 22.75 9.46
CA SER A 113 5.15 22.68 10.91
C SER A 113 3.97 21.94 11.53
N ASN A 114 4.24 21.22 12.62
CA ASN A 114 3.20 20.76 13.55
C ASN A 114 2.73 21.90 14.49
N ASP A 115 3.43 23.04 14.49
CA ASP A 115 3.03 24.25 15.22
C ASP A 115 1.62 24.72 14.79
N PRO A 116 0.63 24.73 15.71
CA PRO A 116 -0.74 25.16 15.44
C PRO A 116 -0.85 26.56 14.82
N ALA A 117 0.04 27.49 15.18
CA ALA A 117 0.02 28.86 14.66
C ALA A 117 0.44 28.93 13.18
N ALA A 118 1.45 28.13 12.79
CA ALA A 118 1.88 28.04 11.40
C ALA A 118 1.00 27.10 10.55
N GLN A 119 0.19 26.24 11.18
CA GLN A 119 -0.87 25.49 10.48
C GLN A 119 -2.01 26.38 9.96
N ALA A 120 -2.32 27.50 10.63
CA ALA A 120 -3.34 28.44 10.20
C ALA A 120 -2.91 29.28 8.97
N ALA A 121 -1.61 29.40 8.71
CA ALA A 121 -1.04 30.21 7.62
C ALA A 121 -0.68 29.42 6.35
N ALA A 122 -0.82 28.10 6.33
CA ALA A 122 -0.47 27.26 5.19
C ALA A 122 -1.55 27.31 4.08
N PRO A 123 -1.19 27.18 2.79
CA PRO A 123 -2.15 27.25 1.69
C PRO A 123 -3.26 26.20 1.87
N MET A 124 -4.48 26.69 2.05
CA MET A 124 -5.69 25.90 2.17
C MET A 124 -6.10 25.38 0.80
N GLY A 125 -5.72 24.16 0.46
CA GLY A 125 -6.15 23.58 -0.81
C GLY A 125 -5.73 22.13 -1.01
N TYR A 126 -6.40 21.48 -1.94
CA TYR A 126 -6.03 20.16 -2.43
C TYR A 126 -4.91 20.30 -3.47
N ARG A 127 -4.06 19.28 -3.60
CA ARG A 127 -3.10 19.23 -4.70
C ARG A 127 -3.85 19.12 -6.03
N GLY A 128 -3.33 19.78 -7.06
CA GLY A 128 -3.80 19.66 -8.44
C GLY A 128 -2.80 18.93 -9.36
N GLY A 129 -3.17 18.80 -10.65
CA GLY A 129 -2.30 18.25 -11.69
C GLY A 129 -1.86 16.81 -11.44
N THR A 130 -0.57 16.51 -11.66
CA THR A 130 0.04 15.18 -11.47
C THR A 130 0.31 14.83 -10.01
N ARG A 131 0.08 15.77 -9.08
CA ARG A 131 0.31 15.59 -7.63
C ARG A 131 -0.96 15.28 -6.86
N LYS A 132 -2.08 15.06 -7.56
CA LYS A 132 -3.34 14.56 -6.98
C LYS A 132 -3.15 13.12 -6.48
N GLY A 133 -3.83 12.80 -5.40
CA GLY A 133 -3.92 11.45 -4.83
C GLY A 133 -5.05 11.38 -3.82
N MET A 134 -5.51 10.17 -3.56
CA MET A 134 -6.62 9.90 -2.66
C MET A 134 -6.31 8.65 -1.83
N ASP A 135 -6.46 8.81 -0.51
CA ASP A 135 -6.22 7.77 0.47
C ASP A 135 -7.53 7.40 1.18
N ILE A 136 -7.64 6.15 1.63
CA ILE A 136 -8.55 5.75 2.72
C ILE A 136 -7.79 5.96 4.03
N THR A 137 -8.30 6.76 4.95
CA THR A 137 -7.60 7.02 6.22
C THR A 137 -7.59 5.80 7.14
N ILE A 138 -6.43 5.58 7.75
CA ILE A 138 -6.20 4.62 8.84
C ILE A 138 -5.88 5.44 10.08
N GLY A 139 -6.56 5.16 11.19
CA GLY A 139 -6.41 5.96 12.39
C GLY A 139 -7.15 5.39 13.59
N ALA A 140 -7.50 6.25 14.54
CA ALA A 140 -8.44 5.91 15.60
C ALA A 140 -9.87 5.86 15.03
N PRO A 141 -10.79 5.10 15.65
CA PRO A 141 -12.18 5.10 15.24
C PRO A 141 -12.76 6.52 15.39
N PRO A 142 -13.83 6.85 14.63
CA PRO A 142 -14.57 8.08 14.85
C PRO A 142 -14.92 8.26 16.34
N PRO A 143 -14.79 9.48 16.89
CA PRO A 143 -15.27 9.73 18.24
C PRO A 143 -16.75 9.35 18.32
N ALA A 144 -17.14 8.66 19.39
CA ALA A 144 -18.53 8.35 19.64
C ALA A 144 -19.34 9.66 19.59
N VAL A 145 -20.41 9.68 18.82
CA VAL A 145 -21.27 10.87 18.68
C VAL A 145 -21.93 11.13 20.03
N THR A 146 -21.31 11.93 20.88
CA THR A 146 -21.99 12.51 22.04
C THR A 146 -22.98 13.53 21.51
N SER A 147 -24.19 13.57 22.09
CA SER A 147 -25.24 14.46 21.60
C SER A 147 -24.75 15.90 21.43
N LYS A 148 -25.31 16.66 20.47
CA LYS A 148 -25.02 18.10 20.30
C LYS A 148 -25.23 18.96 21.55
N TYR A 149 -25.88 18.41 22.58
CA TYR A 149 -26.12 19.05 23.88
C TYR A 149 -25.03 18.75 24.92
N PHE A 150 -24.12 17.83 24.62
CA PHE A 150 -22.92 17.60 25.41
C PHE A 150 -21.76 18.12 24.59
N SER A 151 -21.12 19.20 25.06
CA SER A 151 -19.81 19.57 24.55
C SER A 151 -18.92 18.33 24.58
N PRO A 152 -18.26 17.96 23.48
CA PRO A 152 -17.23 16.94 23.54
C PRO A 152 -16.29 17.36 24.67
N ALA A 153 -16.02 16.48 25.63
CA ALA A 153 -14.94 16.71 26.57
C ALA A 153 -13.72 17.15 25.74
N HIS A 154 -13.12 18.29 26.10
CA HIS A 154 -11.96 18.81 25.40
C HIS A 154 -10.98 17.66 25.15
N ILE A 155 -10.84 17.26 23.88
CA ILE A 155 -9.71 16.44 23.43
C ILE A 155 -8.53 17.41 23.46
N GLY A 156 -7.97 17.59 24.65
CA GLY A 156 -7.01 18.64 24.94
C GLY A 156 -6.30 18.49 26.28
N GLU A 157 -6.81 17.70 27.22
CA GLU A 157 -6.09 17.42 28.46
C GLU A 157 -6.22 15.93 28.84
N ALA A 158 -5.65 15.07 28.01
CA ALA A 158 -5.11 13.82 28.53
C ALA A 158 -3.82 14.18 29.27
N SER A 159 -3.88 14.13 30.60
CA SER A 159 -2.75 14.19 31.51
C SER A 159 -1.57 13.34 31.00
N GLY A 160 -0.44 14.00 30.67
CA GLY A 160 0.90 13.54 31.01
C GLY A 160 1.45 12.23 30.40
N THR A 161 1.15 11.88 29.15
CA THR A 161 1.94 10.88 28.40
C THR A 161 2.26 11.43 27.03
N GLU A 162 3.48 11.23 26.51
CA GLU A 162 3.92 11.75 25.20
C GLU A 162 2.83 11.56 24.13
N ASP A 163 2.45 12.63 23.42
CA ASP A 163 1.39 12.63 22.41
C ASP A 163 1.60 11.48 21.41
N THR A 164 0.81 10.42 21.56
CA THR A 164 0.86 9.26 20.65
C THR A 164 0.23 9.66 19.32
N VAL A 165 1.05 10.02 18.34
CA VAL A 165 0.59 10.38 17.00
C VAL A 165 0.28 9.09 16.24
N LEU A 166 -0.98 8.94 15.82
CA LEU A 166 -1.44 7.89 14.92
C LEU A 166 -2.09 8.53 13.69
N ARG A 167 -1.42 8.45 12.53
CA ARG A 167 -1.90 9.04 11.28
C ARG A 167 -1.48 8.17 10.10
N GLY A 168 -2.43 7.77 9.27
CA GLY A 168 -2.13 6.90 8.13
C GLY A 168 -3.15 6.96 7.01
N GLY A 169 -2.76 6.38 5.88
CA GLY A 169 -3.58 6.34 4.68
C GLY A 169 -3.24 5.15 3.78
N ILE A 170 -4.26 4.68 3.06
CA ILE A 170 -4.18 3.67 2.01
C ILE A 170 -4.36 4.39 0.68
N LEU A 171 -3.25 4.70 0.01
CA LEU A 171 -3.26 5.36 -1.29
C LEU A 171 -3.80 4.39 -2.36
N LEU A 172 -4.89 4.76 -3.02
CA LEU A 172 -5.38 4.02 -4.19
C LEU A 172 -4.59 4.43 -5.43
N ARG A 173 -4.03 3.45 -6.15
CA ARG A 173 -3.14 3.71 -7.29
C ARG A 173 -3.70 3.32 -8.63
N SER A 174 -4.28 2.13 -8.73
CA SER A 174 -4.88 1.66 -9.97
C SER A 174 -6.24 1.05 -9.67
N ILE A 175 -7.18 1.35 -10.55
CA ILE A 175 -8.55 0.84 -10.52
C ILE A 175 -8.94 0.35 -11.91
N ARG A 176 -9.95 -0.51 -11.97
CA ARG A 176 -10.60 -0.91 -13.22
C ARG A 176 -12.08 -0.55 -13.16
N ARG A 177 -12.54 0.18 -14.16
CA ARG A 177 -13.97 0.44 -14.31
C ARG A 177 -14.67 -0.86 -14.71
N VAL A 178 -15.76 -1.20 -14.02
CA VAL A 178 -16.47 -2.47 -14.23
C VAL A 178 -17.25 -2.44 -15.55
N SER A 179 -17.83 -1.29 -15.93
CA SER A 179 -18.69 -1.20 -17.11
C SER A 179 -17.96 -1.48 -18.44
N ASP A 180 -16.69 -1.11 -18.57
CA ASP A 180 -15.92 -1.22 -19.82
C ASP A 180 -14.55 -1.91 -19.65
N SER A 181 -14.24 -2.41 -18.45
CA SER A 181 -12.94 -2.99 -18.08
C SER A 181 -11.73 -2.06 -18.28
N LYS A 182 -11.95 -0.74 -18.43
CA LYS A 182 -10.86 0.23 -18.59
C LYS A 182 -10.04 0.32 -17.31
N VAL A 183 -8.73 0.14 -17.43
CA VAL A 183 -7.78 0.32 -16.34
C VAL A 183 -7.36 1.79 -16.27
N ILE A 184 -7.48 2.38 -15.09
CA ILE A 184 -6.99 3.72 -14.76
C ILE A 184 -5.82 3.55 -13.80
N SER A 185 -4.61 3.88 -14.27
CA SER A 185 -3.38 3.69 -13.50
C SER A 185 -2.70 5.00 -13.17
N GLY A 186 -2.52 5.25 -11.88
CA GLY A 186 -1.90 6.44 -11.32
C GLY A 186 -2.85 7.19 -10.38
N PRO A 187 -2.39 7.60 -9.18
CA PRO A 187 -3.22 8.32 -8.22
C PRO A 187 -3.93 9.54 -8.79
N SER A 188 -3.23 10.33 -9.62
CA SER A 188 -3.82 11.54 -10.19
C SER A 188 -4.91 11.26 -11.20
N LEU A 189 -4.74 10.23 -12.03
CA LEU A 189 -5.72 9.83 -13.05
C LEU A 189 -6.94 9.18 -12.43
N LEU A 190 -6.77 8.47 -11.31
CA LEU A 190 -7.88 7.97 -10.50
C LEU A 190 -8.74 9.13 -9.99
N VAL A 191 -8.11 10.17 -9.46
CA VAL A 191 -8.84 11.38 -9.02
C VAL A 191 -9.52 12.07 -10.20
N ASP A 192 -8.86 12.18 -11.37
CA ASP A 192 -9.49 12.74 -12.58
C ASP A 192 -10.72 11.93 -13.02
N GLU A 193 -10.66 10.60 -12.93
CA GLU A 193 -11.79 9.73 -13.22
C GLU A 193 -12.93 9.92 -12.22
N LEU A 194 -12.63 10.10 -10.93
CA LEU A 194 -13.63 10.39 -9.91
C LEU A 194 -14.32 11.74 -10.13
N LEU A 195 -13.56 12.79 -10.46
CA LEU A 195 -14.08 14.11 -10.79
C LEU A 195 -15.03 14.02 -11.99
N ARG A 196 -14.61 13.31 -13.04
CA ARG A 196 -15.42 13.06 -14.23
C ARG A 196 -16.74 12.32 -13.91
N LEU A 197 -16.69 11.26 -13.11
CA LEU A 197 -17.88 10.48 -12.72
C LEU A 197 -18.84 11.29 -11.84
N SER A 198 -18.29 12.11 -10.95
CA SER A 198 -19.06 12.95 -10.02
C SER A 198 -19.58 14.24 -10.66
N GLY A 199 -19.06 14.62 -11.83
CA GLY A 199 -19.40 15.87 -12.51
C GLY A 199 -18.81 17.12 -11.87
N ALA A 200 -17.71 16.98 -11.11
CA ALA A 200 -16.99 18.10 -10.49
C ALA A 200 -15.77 18.48 -11.35
N SER A 201 -15.41 19.76 -11.38
CA SER A 201 -14.23 20.26 -12.10
C SER A 201 -12.93 20.11 -11.29
N GLU A 202 -13.04 20.14 -9.96
CA GLU A 202 -11.91 20.00 -9.04
C GLU A 202 -12.31 19.38 -7.69
N ILE A 203 -11.32 19.02 -6.88
CA ILE A 203 -11.53 18.33 -5.59
C ILE A 203 -12.28 19.24 -4.60
N ALA A 204 -12.04 20.55 -4.63
CA ALA A 204 -12.73 21.48 -3.75
C ALA A 204 -14.24 21.49 -4.01
N GLU A 205 -14.64 21.57 -5.29
CA GLU A 205 -16.03 21.47 -5.72
C GLU A 205 -16.63 20.11 -5.37
N LEU A 206 -15.92 19.01 -5.66
CA LEU A 206 -16.35 17.65 -5.34
C LEU A 206 -16.74 17.51 -3.86
N VAL A 207 -15.85 17.95 -2.96
CA VAL A 207 -16.06 17.79 -1.52
C VAL A 207 -17.13 18.75 -1.02
N ALA A 208 -17.08 20.03 -1.40
CA ALA A 208 -17.95 21.05 -0.84
C ALA A 208 -19.38 20.98 -1.41
N LEU A 209 -19.52 20.82 -2.73
CA LEU A 209 -20.81 20.93 -3.42
C LEU A 209 -21.40 19.56 -3.73
N ASN A 210 -20.59 18.63 -4.26
CA ASN A 210 -21.12 17.35 -4.71
C ASN A 210 -21.31 16.37 -3.55
N TRP A 211 -20.46 16.40 -2.53
CA TRP A 211 -20.50 15.52 -1.36
C TRP A 211 -21.01 16.18 -0.08
N ASP A 212 -21.28 17.49 -0.12
CA ASP A 212 -21.80 18.26 1.02
C ASP A 212 -20.92 18.10 2.27
N GLY A 213 -19.60 18.24 2.08
CA GLY A 213 -18.57 18.14 3.12
C GLY A 213 -18.35 16.74 3.70
N ASN A 214 -19.14 15.74 3.33
CA ASN A 214 -19.01 14.40 3.88
C ASN A 214 -18.00 13.56 3.10
N ILE A 215 -16.87 13.36 3.74
CA ILE A 215 -15.73 12.57 3.25
C ILE A 215 -15.68 11.17 3.88
N SER A 216 -16.78 10.61 4.39
CA SER A 216 -16.79 9.22 4.84
C SER A 216 -16.52 8.28 3.66
N ALA A 217 -15.65 7.29 3.85
CA ALA A 217 -15.40 6.25 2.87
C ALA A 217 -16.40 5.10 2.98
N LEU A 218 -17.01 4.95 4.16
CA LEU A 218 -17.97 3.90 4.46
C LEU A 218 -19.40 4.41 4.24
N PRO A 219 -20.30 3.59 3.66
CA PRO A 219 -21.66 4.00 3.37
C PRO A 219 -22.44 4.27 4.67
N PRO A 220 -23.37 5.25 4.66
CA PRO A 220 -24.26 5.46 5.80
C PRO A 220 -25.23 4.27 5.94
N PRO A 221 -25.89 4.12 7.11
CA PRO A 221 -27.01 3.21 7.25
C PRO A 221 -28.09 3.49 6.18
N PRO A 222 -28.79 2.46 5.65
CA PRO A 222 -29.71 2.60 4.51
C PRO A 222 -30.78 3.71 4.66
N LEU A 223 -31.21 3.96 5.90
CA LEU A 223 -32.25 4.95 6.23
C LEU A 223 -31.76 6.41 6.18
N LEU A 224 -30.47 6.65 5.99
CA LEU A 224 -29.86 7.97 6.11
C LEU A 224 -29.13 8.40 4.83
N THR A 225 -29.53 7.91 3.66
CA THR A 225 -28.87 8.28 2.40
C THR A 225 -29.20 9.75 2.07
N PRO A 226 -28.24 10.68 2.20
CA PRO A 226 -28.53 12.09 1.99
C PRO A 226 -28.71 12.38 0.50
N SER A 227 -29.65 13.26 0.15
CA SER A 227 -29.81 13.75 -1.21
C SER A 227 -28.59 14.62 -1.56
N ARG A 228 -27.76 14.14 -2.49
CA ARG A 228 -26.52 14.81 -2.92
C ARG A 228 -26.34 14.69 -4.42
N PRO A 229 -25.67 15.66 -5.08
CA PRO A 229 -25.37 15.57 -6.51
C PRO A 229 -24.58 14.31 -6.89
N SER A 230 -23.65 13.90 -6.02
CA SER A 230 -22.95 12.62 -6.19
C SER A 230 -22.50 12.02 -4.85
N THR A 231 -22.18 10.73 -4.84
CA THR A 231 -21.59 10.06 -3.67
C THR A 231 -20.51 9.06 -4.09
N MET A 232 -19.58 8.75 -3.18
CA MET A 232 -18.61 7.68 -3.35
C MET A 232 -18.43 6.88 -2.06
N TRP A 233 -18.60 5.56 -2.14
CA TRP A 233 -18.48 4.65 -1.00
C TRP A 233 -17.65 3.41 -1.33
N LEU A 234 -16.99 2.85 -0.32
CA LEU A 234 -16.47 1.48 -0.34
C LEU A 234 -17.65 0.53 -0.13
N ARG A 235 -17.98 -0.25 -1.16
CA ARG A 235 -19.04 -1.25 -1.12
C ARG A 235 -18.42 -2.64 -1.16
N ARG A 236 -18.89 -3.50 -0.25
CA ARG A 236 -18.56 -4.91 -0.30
C ARG A 236 -19.18 -5.52 -1.56
N THR A 237 -18.39 -6.26 -2.33
CA THR A 237 -18.86 -7.01 -3.49
C THR A 237 -19.74 -8.16 -3.01
N PRO A 238 -20.94 -8.36 -3.60
CA PRO A 238 -21.79 -9.50 -3.23
C PRO A 238 -21.03 -10.81 -3.43
N SER A 239 -21.10 -11.70 -2.44
CA SER A 239 -20.53 -13.04 -2.59
C SER A 239 -21.26 -13.76 -3.72
N PRO A 240 -20.56 -14.55 -4.58
CA PRO A 240 -21.23 -15.42 -5.55
C PRO A 240 -22.27 -16.36 -4.92
N GLN A 241 -22.17 -16.62 -3.61
CA GLN A 241 -23.08 -17.49 -2.86
C GLN A 241 -24.36 -16.80 -2.36
N SER A 242 -24.48 -15.47 -2.46
CA SER A 242 -25.65 -14.71 -1.96
C SER A 242 -26.68 -14.36 -3.04
N LEU A 243 -26.52 -14.84 -4.28
CA LEU A 243 -27.55 -14.72 -5.30
C LEU A 243 -28.58 -15.85 -5.13
N PRO A 244 -29.89 -15.55 -5.01
CA PRO A 244 -30.91 -16.58 -5.01
C PRO A 244 -30.86 -17.32 -6.34
N SER A 245 -30.69 -18.65 -6.24
CA SER A 245 -30.53 -19.57 -7.36
C SER A 245 -31.76 -19.54 -8.27
N ALA A 246 -31.70 -18.75 -9.34
CA ALA A 246 -32.63 -18.84 -10.45
C ALA A 246 -32.01 -19.74 -11.54
N SER A 247 -32.52 -20.97 -11.60
CA SER A 247 -32.53 -21.91 -12.73
C SER A 247 -31.24 -22.07 -13.57
N THR A 248 -30.50 -23.14 -13.23
CA THR A 248 -29.95 -24.19 -14.12
C THR A 248 -29.11 -23.86 -15.36
N THR A 249 -28.01 -24.62 -15.46
CA THR A 249 -27.17 -24.97 -16.62
C THR A 249 -26.01 -24.05 -17.03
N SER A 250 -25.09 -23.78 -16.10
CA SER A 250 -23.68 -24.14 -16.33
C SER A 250 -22.95 -24.10 -14.98
N ALA A 251 -22.32 -25.21 -14.58
CA ALA A 251 -21.39 -25.20 -13.47
C ALA A 251 -20.11 -24.49 -13.93
N SER A 252 -20.15 -23.16 -14.01
CA SER A 252 -18.97 -22.36 -14.26
C SER A 252 -18.02 -22.59 -13.09
N LYS A 253 -16.88 -23.24 -13.37
CA LYS A 253 -15.80 -23.44 -12.41
C LYS A 253 -15.52 -22.10 -11.71
N PRO A 254 -15.53 -22.02 -10.36
CA PRO A 254 -15.37 -20.75 -9.66
C PRO A 254 -14.07 -20.11 -10.12
N THR A 255 -14.16 -18.89 -10.63
CA THR A 255 -13.00 -18.12 -11.05
C THR A 255 -12.08 -17.98 -9.83
N PRO A 256 -10.82 -18.43 -9.90
CA PRO A 256 -9.92 -18.36 -8.74
C PRO A 256 -9.73 -16.89 -8.34
N THR A 257 -9.74 -16.63 -7.03
CA THR A 257 -9.45 -15.30 -6.50
C THR A 257 -8.07 -14.86 -7.02
N PRO A 258 -7.96 -13.63 -7.56
CA PRO A 258 -6.68 -13.14 -8.07
C PRO A 258 -5.60 -13.20 -6.99
N ARG A 259 -4.39 -13.62 -7.36
CA ARG A 259 -3.28 -13.60 -6.41
C ARG A 259 -2.89 -12.15 -6.10
N ILE A 260 -2.72 -11.85 -4.80
CA ILE A 260 -2.11 -10.60 -4.34
C ILE A 260 -0.59 -10.73 -4.36
N PHE A 261 0.06 -9.76 -4.97
CA PHE A 261 1.49 -9.55 -4.94
C PHE A 261 1.81 -8.34 -4.07
N ARG A 262 3.00 -8.33 -3.49
CA ARG A 262 3.50 -7.21 -2.67
C ARG A 262 4.86 -6.74 -3.15
N SER A 263 5.11 -5.45 -3.08
CA SER A 263 6.39 -4.84 -3.47
C SER A 263 6.67 -3.59 -2.64
N PRO A 264 7.90 -3.04 -2.73
CA PRO A 264 8.14 -1.66 -2.34
C PRO A 264 7.19 -0.68 -3.04
N ARG A 265 6.98 0.47 -2.40
CA ARG A 265 6.13 1.56 -2.91
C ARG A 265 6.81 2.30 -4.06
N ILE A 266 5.98 2.89 -4.92
CA ILE A 266 6.40 3.61 -6.12
C ILE A 266 6.73 5.06 -5.77
N GLY A 267 7.85 5.55 -6.28
CA GLY A 267 8.24 6.96 -6.15
C GLY A 267 8.96 7.30 -4.85
N LEU A 268 9.41 6.30 -4.10
CA LEU A 268 10.24 6.49 -2.90
C LEU A 268 11.71 6.22 -3.23
N ASP A 269 12.58 7.12 -2.80
CA ASP A 269 14.02 7.02 -2.96
C ASP A 269 14.77 7.35 -1.66
N ILE A 270 16.09 7.16 -1.71
CA ILE A 270 17.03 7.42 -0.62
C ILE A 270 18.03 8.53 -0.98
N SER A 271 17.66 9.40 -1.93
CA SER A 271 18.45 10.56 -2.37
C SER A 271 18.34 11.77 -1.42
N HIS A 272 18.13 11.51 -0.12
CA HIS A 272 17.87 12.54 0.88
C HIS A 272 19.16 12.95 1.62
N PRO A 273 19.42 14.25 1.85
CA PRO A 273 20.66 14.73 2.46
C PRO A 273 20.84 14.31 3.93
N SER A 274 19.77 13.91 4.63
CA SER A 274 19.88 13.40 6.02
C SER A 274 20.50 12.01 6.14
N ILE A 275 20.65 11.29 5.02
CA ILE A 275 21.17 9.92 5.02
C ILE A 275 22.69 9.99 4.95
N ALA A 276 23.35 9.81 6.09
CA ALA A 276 24.80 9.69 6.14
C ALA A 276 25.23 8.26 5.75
N PRO A 277 26.30 8.07 4.96
CA PRO A 277 26.76 6.74 4.56
C PRO A 277 27.01 5.79 5.75
N SER A 278 27.56 6.30 6.85
CA SER A 278 27.89 5.51 8.05
C SER A 278 26.68 4.98 8.81
N SER A 279 25.51 5.63 8.70
CA SER A 279 24.26 5.24 9.37
C SER A 279 23.14 4.87 8.40
N ALA A 280 23.47 4.69 7.13
CA ALA A 280 22.46 4.55 6.08
C ALA A 280 21.54 3.34 6.31
N LEU A 281 22.07 2.20 6.73
CA LEU A 281 21.28 0.97 6.90
C LEU A 281 20.28 1.04 8.06
N THR A 282 20.52 1.90 9.05
CA THR A 282 19.60 2.09 10.18
C THR A 282 18.71 3.33 10.00
N HIS A 283 18.97 4.15 8.98
CA HIS A 283 18.21 5.35 8.73
C HIS A 283 16.76 5.02 8.32
N PRO A 284 15.72 5.63 8.94
CA PRO A 284 14.31 5.29 8.67
C PRO A 284 13.92 5.28 7.19
N ARG A 285 14.36 6.27 6.41
CA ARG A 285 14.10 6.29 4.95
C ARG A 285 14.60 5.04 4.23
N VAL A 286 15.77 4.51 4.60
CA VAL A 286 16.35 3.30 3.99
C VAL A 286 15.61 2.05 4.47
N THR A 287 15.18 2.03 5.73
CA THR A 287 14.32 0.97 6.26
C THR A 287 12.98 0.90 5.50
N TYR A 288 12.29 2.04 5.36
CA TYR A 288 10.92 2.09 4.82
C TYR A 288 10.83 2.13 3.29
N VAL A 289 11.91 2.49 2.56
CA VAL A 289 11.89 2.46 1.08
C VAL A 289 11.75 1.04 0.55
N ALA A 290 12.30 0.04 1.27
CA ALA A 290 12.32 -1.36 0.85
C ALA A 290 11.14 -2.18 1.39
N ARG A 291 10.32 -1.61 2.30
CA ARG A 291 9.18 -2.32 2.91
C ARG A 291 8.13 -2.67 1.84
N PRO A 292 7.57 -3.90 1.87
CA PRO A 292 6.62 -4.37 0.86
C PRO A 292 5.19 -3.83 1.09
N TYR A 293 5.04 -2.51 1.23
CA TYR A 293 3.79 -1.84 1.57
C TYR A 293 2.93 -1.45 0.35
N ARG A 294 3.29 -1.90 -0.85
CA ARG A 294 2.44 -1.83 -2.05
C ARG A 294 1.84 -3.20 -2.32
N PHE A 295 0.53 -3.27 -2.48
CA PHE A 295 -0.22 -4.49 -2.76
C PHE A 295 -0.99 -4.36 -4.06
N PHE A 296 -1.02 -5.43 -4.86
CA PHE A 296 -1.66 -5.38 -6.16
C PHE A 296 -2.07 -6.76 -6.68
N THR A 297 -3.07 -6.77 -7.55
CA THR A 297 -3.51 -7.92 -8.34
C THR A 297 -3.27 -7.66 -9.83
N HIS A 298 -3.43 -8.70 -10.66
CA HIS A 298 -3.32 -8.60 -12.13
C HIS A 298 -2.08 -7.84 -12.64
N PRO A 299 -0.84 -8.26 -12.29
CA PRO A 299 0.37 -7.52 -12.63
C PRO A 299 0.52 -7.14 -14.11
N HIS A 300 0.02 -7.97 -15.03
CA HIS A 300 0.01 -7.74 -16.48
C HIS A 300 -0.81 -6.51 -16.92
N LEU A 301 -1.72 -6.00 -16.08
CA LEU A 301 -2.49 -4.78 -16.33
C LEU A 301 -1.76 -3.52 -15.84
N LEU A 302 -0.72 -3.66 -15.01
CA LEU A 302 -0.03 -2.54 -14.37
C LEU A 302 1.17 -2.08 -15.20
N THR A 303 0.90 -1.65 -16.44
CA THR A 303 1.92 -1.34 -17.44
C THR A 303 2.50 0.08 -17.34
N ALA A 304 1.90 0.93 -16.50
CA ALA A 304 2.26 2.34 -16.33
C ALA A 304 3.43 2.53 -15.35
N ASN A 305 3.27 3.38 -14.33
CA ASN A 305 4.29 3.63 -13.32
C ASN A 305 4.56 2.38 -12.47
N GLY A 306 5.79 2.22 -11.98
CA GLY A 306 6.12 1.15 -11.02
C GLY A 306 6.44 -0.21 -11.63
N ARG A 307 6.85 -0.28 -12.90
CA ARG A 307 7.21 -1.55 -13.56
C ARG A 307 8.32 -2.32 -12.83
N GLY A 308 9.31 -1.62 -12.26
CA GLY A 308 10.36 -2.24 -11.46
C GLY A 308 9.83 -2.88 -10.18
N GLN A 309 8.98 -2.15 -9.45
CA GLN A 309 8.31 -2.59 -8.24
C GLN A 309 7.42 -3.81 -8.52
N THR A 310 6.63 -3.76 -9.60
CA THR A 310 5.78 -4.87 -10.04
C THR A 310 6.62 -6.11 -10.38
N PHE A 311 7.69 -5.94 -11.17
CA PHE A 311 8.63 -7.02 -11.48
C PHE A 311 9.21 -7.64 -10.21
N LEU A 312 9.68 -6.80 -9.28
CA LEU A 312 10.28 -7.25 -8.02
C LEU A 312 9.27 -8.02 -7.15
N GLY A 313 8.05 -7.53 -7.02
CA GLY A 313 7.02 -8.21 -6.23
C GLY A 313 6.59 -9.57 -6.82
N VAL A 314 6.55 -9.69 -8.15
CA VAL A 314 6.31 -10.98 -8.82
C VAL A 314 7.51 -11.90 -8.64
N TYR A 315 8.74 -11.40 -8.78
CA TYR A 315 9.96 -12.16 -8.51
C TYR A 315 9.95 -12.74 -7.10
N ASP A 316 9.64 -11.95 -6.07
CA ASP A 316 9.59 -12.43 -4.68
C ASP A 316 8.55 -13.52 -4.49
N ALA A 317 7.37 -13.30 -5.07
CA ALA A 317 6.26 -14.22 -4.99
C ALA A 317 6.57 -15.58 -5.66
N LEU A 318 7.44 -15.59 -6.67
CA LEU A 318 7.95 -16.82 -7.32
C LEU A 318 9.09 -17.43 -6.52
N ALA A 319 10.06 -16.63 -6.07
CA ALA A 319 11.20 -17.07 -5.28
C ALA A 319 10.75 -17.72 -3.95
N ALA A 320 9.80 -17.11 -3.25
CA ALA A 320 9.26 -17.64 -1.99
C ALA A 320 8.49 -18.97 -2.16
N ARG A 321 7.98 -19.26 -3.36
CA ARG A 321 7.40 -20.57 -3.66
C ARG A 321 8.49 -21.63 -3.84
N GLY A 322 9.61 -21.29 -4.47
CA GLY A 322 10.69 -22.24 -4.76
C GLY A 322 10.37 -23.22 -5.89
N HIS A 323 9.38 -22.90 -6.75
CA HIS A 323 8.90 -23.82 -7.79
C HIS A 323 9.67 -23.72 -9.12
N CYS A 324 10.47 -22.67 -9.32
CA CYS A 324 11.24 -22.51 -10.56
C CYS A 324 12.56 -23.25 -10.42
N VAL A 325 12.79 -24.26 -11.26
CA VAL A 325 13.98 -25.13 -11.21
C VAL A 325 15.19 -24.45 -11.86
N ASN A 326 14.94 -23.55 -12.82
CA ASN A 326 15.99 -22.84 -13.54
C ASN A 326 15.56 -21.42 -13.95
N ASP A 327 16.52 -20.66 -14.50
CA ASP A 327 16.33 -19.29 -14.95
C ASP A 327 15.32 -19.14 -16.09
N ALA A 328 15.23 -20.13 -16.98
CA ALA A 328 14.31 -20.07 -18.12
C ALA A 328 12.85 -20.18 -17.65
N GLU A 329 12.55 -21.08 -16.70
CA GLU A 329 11.24 -21.17 -16.06
C GLU A 329 10.89 -19.90 -15.29
N LEU A 330 11.81 -19.39 -14.47
CA LEU A 330 11.60 -18.16 -13.72
C LEU A 330 11.29 -16.99 -14.67
N LEU A 331 12.05 -16.85 -15.74
CA LEU A 331 11.85 -15.81 -16.73
C LEU A 331 10.51 -15.96 -17.47
N GLY A 332 10.13 -17.19 -17.82
CA GLY A 332 8.84 -17.50 -18.43
C GLY A 332 7.67 -17.07 -17.54
N GLU A 333 7.72 -17.41 -16.25
CA GLU A 333 6.70 -17.01 -15.28
C GLU A 333 6.67 -15.51 -15.03
N LEU A 334 7.83 -14.85 -14.96
CA LEU A 334 7.92 -13.39 -14.86
C LEU A 334 7.24 -12.72 -16.06
N VAL A 335 7.54 -13.15 -17.28
CA VAL A 335 6.92 -12.64 -18.53
C VAL A 335 5.40 -12.84 -18.48
N ARG A 336 4.96 -14.06 -18.16
CA ARG A 336 3.54 -14.43 -18.13
C ARG A 336 2.75 -13.60 -17.11
N LEU A 337 3.27 -13.43 -15.89
CA LEU A 337 2.56 -12.74 -14.81
C LEU A 337 2.61 -11.20 -14.97
N THR A 338 3.74 -10.66 -15.41
CA THR A 338 3.95 -9.20 -15.52
C THR A 338 3.51 -8.59 -16.84
N GLY A 339 3.26 -9.41 -17.87
CA GLY A 339 3.00 -8.94 -19.24
C GLY A 339 4.21 -8.28 -19.90
N LEU A 340 5.40 -8.37 -19.31
CA LEU A 340 6.64 -7.84 -19.90
C LEU A 340 7.08 -8.68 -21.10
N LYS A 341 7.67 -8.03 -22.10
CA LYS A 341 8.37 -8.72 -23.19
C LYS A 341 9.64 -9.42 -22.64
N GLY A 342 9.97 -10.60 -23.18
CA GLY A 342 11.11 -11.42 -22.76
C GLY A 342 12.44 -10.66 -22.63
N PRO A 343 12.87 -9.87 -23.64
CA PRO A 343 14.11 -9.09 -23.53
C PRO A 343 14.11 -8.09 -22.37
N THR A 344 12.96 -7.47 -22.09
CA THR A 344 12.81 -6.53 -20.96
C THR A 344 12.89 -7.25 -19.62
N ALA A 345 12.19 -8.38 -19.48
CA ALA A 345 12.24 -9.19 -18.26
C ALA A 345 13.66 -9.70 -17.99
N THR A 346 14.39 -10.10 -19.03
CA THR A 346 15.80 -10.53 -18.96
C THR A 346 16.67 -9.39 -18.43
N LYS A 347 16.52 -8.19 -19.02
CA LYS A 347 17.26 -6.99 -18.59
C LYS A 347 16.97 -6.64 -17.12
N TYR A 348 15.72 -6.74 -16.69
CA TYR A 348 15.31 -6.45 -15.31
C TYR A 348 15.88 -7.47 -14.33
N LEU A 349 15.82 -8.76 -14.67
CA LEU A 349 16.40 -9.83 -13.85
C LEU A 349 17.91 -9.65 -13.68
N ALA A 350 18.62 -9.33 -14.77
CA ALA A 350 20.05 -9.06 -14.72
C ALA A 350 20.38 -7.85 -13.82
N ALA A 351 19.62 -6.75 -13.92
CA ALA A 351 19.82 -5.56 -13.08
C ALA A 351 19.60 -5.85 -11.59
N LEU A 352 18.55 -6.60 -11.24
CA LEU A 352 18.28 -7.04 -9.87
C LEU A 352 19.44 -7.90 -9.33
N ARG A 353 19.92 -8.86 -10.13
CA ARG A 353 21.04 -9.75 -9.78
C ARG A 353 22.36 -9.01 -9.60
N ALA A 354 22.64 -8.00 -10.43
CA ALA A 354 23.82 -7.16 -10.25
C ALA A 354 23.80 -6.46 -8.87
N GLY A 355 22.63 -5.95 -8.47
CA GLY A 355 22.40 -5.39 -7.14
C GLY A 355 22.68 -6.40 -6.04
N LEU A 356 22.07 -7.59 -6.14
CA LEU A 356 22.26 -8.69 -5.19
C LEU A 356 23.72 -9.18 -5.12
N GLY A 357 24.45 -9.21 -6.24
CA GLY A 357 25.80 -9.74 -6.33
C GLY A 357 26.90 -8.81 -5.80
N GLY A 358 26.76 -7.48 -5.97
CA GLY A 358 27.79 -6.56 -5.49
C GLY A 358 27.50 -5.06 -5.51
N GLY A 359 26.25 -4.62 -5.68
CA GLY A 359 25.94 -3.18 -5.74
C GLY A 359 26.31 -2.43 -4.45
N ARG A 360 26.55 -1.12 -4.52
CA ARG A 360 26.98 -0.29 -3.37
C ARG A 360 25.92 0.70 -2.97
N LEU A 361 25.69 0.87 -1.67
CA LEU A 361 24.59 1.71 -1.17
C LEU A 361 24.86 3.21 -1.44
N GLU A 362 26.12 3.61 -1.39
CA GLU A 362 26.62 4.97 -1.56
C GLU A 362 26.35 5.53 -2.97
N GLU A 363 26.08 4.65 -3.95
CA GLU A 363 25.70 5.03 -5.31
C GLU A 363 24.30 5.63 -5.37
N TRP A 364 23.47 5.34 -4.37
CA TRP A 364 22.04 5.68 -4.36
C TRP A 364 21.68 6.74 -3.30
N ILE A 365 22.61 7.09 -2.43
CA ILE A 365 22.40 8.07 -1.36
C ILE A 365 22.70 9.49 -1.85
N GLY A 366 21.92 10.45 -1.34
CA GLY A 366 22.14 11.87 -1.58
C GLY A 366 21.97 12.27 -3.06
N PRO A 367 22.66 13.31 -3.55
CA PRO A 367 22.45 13.85 -4.90
C PRO A 367 22.60 12.82 -6.03
N LYS A 368 23.47 11.81 -5.86
CA LYS A 368 23.71 10.75 -6.84
C LYS A 368 22.49 9.85 -7.04
N GLY A 369 21.64 9.70 -6.03
CA GLY A 369 20.44 8.88 -6.06
C GLY A 369 19.25 9.47 -6.81
N LYS A 370 19.28 10.77 -7.17
CA LYS A 370 18.09 11.46 -7.71
C LYS A 370 17.54 10.85 -9.01
N THR A 371 18.37 10.17 -9.78
CA THR A 371 17.97 9.54 -11.05
C THR A 371 17.54 8.08 -10.88
N VAL A 372 17.58 7.52 -9.66
CA VAL A 372 17.25 6.10 -9.47
C VAL A 372 15.80 5.80 -9.86
N LEU A 373 14.88 6.73 -9.60
CA LEU A 373 13.46 6.58 -9.93
C LEU A 373 13.13 6.74 -11.40
N SER A 374 14.01 7.38 -12.20
CA SER A 374 13.79 7.54 -13.64
C SER A 374 14.26 6.33 -14.46
N SER A 375 14.93 5.36 -13.84
CA SER A 375 15.46 4.18 -14.51
C SER A 375 15.07 2.90 -13.77
N VAL A 376 14.24 2.06 -14.40
CA VAL A 376 13.78 0.80 -13.80
C VAL A 376 14.95 -0.13 -13.46
N THR A 377 15.98 -0.20 -14.31
CA THR A 377 17.15 -1.03 -14.03
C THR A 377 18.00 -0.47 -12.90
N ALA A 378 18.20 0.85 -12.81
CA ALA A 378 18.92 1.45 -11.69
C ALA A 378 18.18 1.19 -10.38
N TRP A 379 16.85 1.37 -10.37
CA TRP A 379 16.01 1.05 -9.22
C TRP A 379 16.08 -0.43 -8.82
N LEU A 380 16.05 -1.36 -9.76
CA LEU A 380 16.17 -2.79 -9.48
C LEU A 380 17.56 -3.15 -8.92
N THR A 381 18.62 -2.53 -9.42
CA THR A 381 19.97 -2.69 -8.85
C THR A 381 20.07 -2.15 -7.43
N MET A 382 19.50 -0.97 -7.16
CA MET A 382 19.39 -0.43 -5.80
C MET A 382 18.59 -1.37 -4.88
N ALA A 383 17.43 -1.86 -5.33
CA ALA A 383 16.59 -2.76 -4.55
C ALA A 383 17.31 -4.08 -4.23
N GLY A 384 18.03 -4.65 -5.20
CA GLY A 384 18.88 -5.83 -4.97
C GLY A 384 20.01 -5.56 -3.97
N THR A 385 20.62 -4.39 -4.03
CA THR A 385 21.66 -3.95 -3.08
C THR A 385 21.11 -3.87 -1.66
N LEU A 386 19.99 -3.18 -1.47
CA LEU A 386 19.33 -3.02 -0.16
C LEU A 386 19.00 -4.37 0.47
N ARG A 387 18.48 -5.31 -0.31
CA ARG A 387 18.15 -6.66 0.16
C ARG A 387 19.34 -7.44 0.66
N ARG A 388 20.44 -7.45 -0.10
CA ARG A 388 21.66 -8.15 0.33
C ARG A 388 22.13 -7.58 1.66
N LEU A 389 22.19 -6.26 1.78
CA LEU A 389 22.71 -5.60 2.98
C LEU A 389 21.80 -5.83 4.20
N GLN A 390 20.48 -5.74 4.04
CA GLN A 390 19.52 -6.02 5.11
C GLN A 390 19.60 -7.48 5.59
N ALA A 391 19.65 -8.45 4.66
CA ALA A 391 19.80 -9.86 5.01
C ALA A 391 21.11 -10.15 5.77
N ALA A 392 22.20 -9.47 5.41
CA ALA A 392 23.48 -9.60 6.12
C ALA A 392 23.43 -9.02 7.55
N THR A 393 22.73 -7.90 7.75
CA THR A 393 22.50 -7.32 9.07
C THR A 393 21.64 -8.23 9.96
N GLU A 394 20.55 -8.79 9.43
CA GLU A 394 19.69 -9.74 10.16
C GLU A 394 20.45 -11.01 10.58
N THR A 395 21.25 -11.58 9.67
CA THR A 395 22.09 -12.75 9.98
C THR A 395 23.13 -12.44 11.07
N SER A 396 23.69 -11.23 11.06
CA SER A 396 24.68 -10.79 12.05
C SER A 396 24.05 -10.56 13.42
N ALA A 397 22.83 -10.01 13.47
CA ALA A 397 22.07 -9.81 14.70
C ALA A 397 21.69 -11.14 15.36
N VAL A 398 21.24 -12.13 14.58
CA VAL A 398 20.90 -13.48 15.10
C VAL A 398 22.14 -14.20 15.66
N ARG A 399 23.32 -14.03 15.05
CA ARG A 399 24.57 -14.60 15.57
C ARG A 399 25.01 -13.94 16.89
N ALA A 400 24.83 -12.63 17.03
CA ALA A 400 25.19 -11.90 18.24
C ALA A 400 24.28 -12.23 19.44
N THR A 401 23.01 -12.55 19.21
CA THR A 401 22.07 -12.97 20.27
C THR A 401 22.21 -14.46 20.63
N GLY A 402 22.65 -15.30 19.69
CA GLY A 402 22.88 -16.73 19.91
C GLY A 402 24.16 -17.08 20.67
N SER A 403 25.15 -16.18 20.76
CA SER A 403 26.41 -16.41 21.49
C SER A 403 26.36 -16.08 22.99
N GLY A 404 25.19 -15.70 23.53
CA GLY A 404 25.02 -15.29 24.93
C GLY A 404 24.47 -16.37 25.87
N SER A 405 24.27 -17.61 25.41
CA SER A 405 23.64 -18.71 26.20
C SER A 405 24.58 -19.90 26.44
N ALA A 406 25.90 -19.68 26.46
CA ALA A 406 26.86 -20.69 26.90
C ALA A 406 27.96 -20.00 27.72
N ALA A 407 27.66 -19.75 28.98
CA ALA A 407 28.64 -19.55 30.05
C ALA A 407 28.07 -20.15 31.33
#